data_AF-A0A724M1F1-F1
#
_entry.id   AF-A0A724M1F1-F1
#
_cell.length_a   1.000
_cell.length_b   1.000
_cell.length_c   1.000
_cell.angle_alpha   90.00
_cell.angle_beta   90.00
_cell.angle_gamma   90.00
#
_symmetry.space_group_name_H-M   'P 1'
#
loop_
_entity.id
_entity.type
_entity.pdbx_description
1 polymer ?
#
loop_
_entity_poly.entity_id
_entity_poly.type
_entity_poly.pdbx_seq_one_letter_code
_entity_poly.pdbx_strand_id
1 'polypeptide(L)'
;MENIEQLRKVATRAGKLLTSLSESIRQQKEELKLTEFYQEYSKAALYKLPKLSKGSVEYAVAEMEASGYIFKKKPSGNTMKYAMTIQNVIDLYFHRKVPKYRDRFDKAFTIFVCNLKGGGSKTVSTASLSHAFRAHPQLLFEDLRILAIDFDPQASLTMFLSHE
;
A
#
# COMPACT_ATOMS: atom_id res chain seq x y z
N MET A 1 -2.97 39.82 31.91
CA MET A 1 -2.51 39.98 30.51
C MET A 1 -1.17 39.28 30.25
N GLU A 2 -0.24 39.17 31.21
CA GLU A 2 1.05 38.43 31.06
C GLU A 2 0.91 36.97 30.57
N ASN A 3 -0.08 36.23 31.06
CA ASN A 3 -0.28 34.82 30.66
C ASN A 3 -0.59 34.63 29.16
N ILE A 4 -1.15 35.64 28.48
CA ILE A 4 -1.48 35.54 27.05
C ILE A 4 -0.20 35.64 26.20
N GLU A 5 0.76 36.48 26.62
CA GLU A 5 2.02 36.63 25.90
C GLU A 5 2.91 35.40 26.09
N GLN A 6 2.92 34.83 27.30
CA GLN A 6 3.58 33.55 27.55
C GLN A 6 2.95 32.40 26.75
N LEU A 7 1.61 32.36 26.65
CA LEU A 7 0.90 31.39 25.83
C LEU A 7 1.27 31.51 24.35
N ARG A 8 1.38 32.74 23.81
CA ARG A 8 1.86 32.98 22.44
C ARG A 8 3.30 32.49 22.24
N LYS A 9 4.20 32.75 23.19
CA LYS A 9 5.60 32.25 23.15
C LYS A 9 5.66 30.73 23.19
N VAL A 10 4.77 30.06 23.93
CA VAL A 10 4.66 28.60 23.92
C VAL A 10 4.13 28.10 22.58
N ALA A 11 3.06 28.69 22.04
CA ALA A 11 2.49 28.31 20.75
C ALA A 11 3.50 28.43 19.60
N THR A 12 4.25 29.54 19.53
CA THR A 12 5.29 29.73 18.50
C THR A 12 6.39 28.69 18.60
N ARG A 13 6.82 28.32 19.82
CA ARG A 13 7.83 27.28 20.03
C ARG A 13 7.30 25.89 19.66
N ALA A 14 6.06 25.58 20.05
CA ALA A 14 5.41 24.33 19.70
C ALA A 14 5.28 24.18 18.17
N GLY A 15 4.90 25.25 17.46
CA GLY A 15 4.82 25.25 15.99
C GLY A 15 6.17 24.97 15.34
N LYS A 16 7.23 25.67 15.76
CA LYS A 16 8.59 25.42 15.24
C LYS A 16 9.07 23.99 15.50
N LEU A 17 8.80 23.46 16.70
CA LEU A 17 9.16 22.09 17.06
C LEU A 17 8.38 21.08 16.20
N LEU A 18 7.08 21.31 15.97
CA LEU A 18 6.24 20.44 15.15
C LEU A 18 6.76 20.34 13.71
N THR A 19 7.13 21.46 13.10
CA THR A 19 7.73 21.48 11.76
C THR A 19 9.04 20.69 11.72
N SER A 20 9.94 20.96 12.67
CA SER A 20 11.23 20.27 12.75
C SER A 20 11.09 18.75 12.97
N LEU A 21 10.15 18.33 13.83
CA LEU A 21 9.85 16.91 14.04
C LEU A 21 9.29 16.25 12.77
N SER A 22 8.40 16.94 12.05
CA SER A 22 7.82 16.42 10.81
C SER A 22 8.90 16.19 9.74
N GLU A 23 9.84 17.12 9.59
CA GLU A 23 10.96 17.00 8.67
C GLU A 23 11.90 15.85 9.06
N SER A 24 12.21 15.72 10.35
CA SER A 24 13.10 14.67 10.85
C SER A 24 12.50 13.27 10.69
N ILE A 25 11.21 13.09 10.98
CA ILE A 25 10.51 11.82 10.79
C ILE A 25 10.52 11.42 9.31
N ARG A 26 10.25 12.36 8.40
CA ARG A 26 10.29 12.10 6.96
C ARG A 26 11.68 11.63 6.52
N GLN A 27 12.74 12.33 6.94
CA GLN A 27 14.12 11.95 6.62
C GLN A 27 14.46 10.54 7.14
N GLN A 28 14.09 10.21 8.38
CA GLN A 28 14.32 8.86 8.94
C GLN A 28 13.59 7.76 8.16
N LYS A 29 12.33 8.02 7.73
CA LYS A 29 11.57 7.06 6.93
C LYS A 29 12.22 6.81 5.57
N GLU A 30 12.71 7.87 4.92
CA GLU A 30 13.44 7.80 3.64
C GLU A 30 14.75 7.02 3.80
N GLU A 31 15.54 7.32 4.84
CA GLU A 31 16.81 6.63 5.15
C GLU A 31 16.61 5.13 5.36
N LEU A 32 15.55 4.74 6.07
CA LEU A 32 15.22 3.35 6.35
C LEU A 32 14.48 2.66 5.20
N LYS A 33 14.24 3.34 4.07
CA LYS A 33 13.47 2.86 2.91
C LYS A 33 12.10 2.28 3.29
N LEU A 34 11.47 2.85 4.31
CA LEU A 34 10.14 2.45 4.79
C LEU A 34 9.00 2.98 3.92
N THR A 35 9.35 3.68 2.84
CA THR A 35 8.41 4.20 1.83
C THR A 35 7.97 3.13 0.82
N GLU A 36 8.71 2.02 0.72
CA GLU A 36 8.38 0.93 -0.20
C GLU A 36 7.55 -0.18 0.48
N PHE A 37 6.54 -0.69 -0.23
CA PHE A 37 5.80 -1.85 0.23
C PHE A 37 6.67 -3.12 0.18
N TYR A 38 6.86 -3.75 1.34
CA TYR A 38 7.84 -4.81 1.54
C TYR A 38 7.49 -6.16 0.88
N GLN A 39 6.22 -6.41 0.57
CA GLN A 39 5.76 -7.73 0.16
C GLN A 39 6.22 -8.06 -1.26
N GLU A 40 6.98 -9.15 -1.38
CA GLU A 40 7.52 -9.65 -2.63
C GLU A 40 7.18 -11.13 -2.79
N TYR A 41 6.99 -11.56 -4.04
CA TYR A 41 6.65 -12.92 -4.41
C TYR A 41 7.79 -13.57 -5.19
N SER A 42 8.09 -14.82 -4.82
CA SER A 42 8.91 -15.67 -5.69
C SER A 42 8.07 -16.14 -6.88
N LYS A 43 8.73 -16.47 -7.99
CA LYS A 43 8.05 -17.02 -9.18
C LYS A 43 7.21 -18.25 -8.83
N ALA A 44 7.71 -19.13 -7.96
CA ALA A 44 7.00 -20.32 -7.52
C ALA A 44 5.80 -20.04 -6.61
N ALA A 45 5.82 -18.94 -5.84
CA ALA A 45 4.67 -18.54 -5.01
C ALA A 45 3.44 -18.20 -5.88
N LEU A 46 3.67 -17.67 -7.09
CA LEU A 46 2.59 -17.33 -8.02
C LEU A 46 1.78 -18.54 -8.48
N TYR A 47 2.36 -19.74 -8.44
CA TYR A 47 1.69 -20.96 -8.90
C TYR A 47 0.47 -21.33 -8.05
N LYS A 48 0.40 -20.79 -6.83
CA LYS A 48 -0.71 -21.00 -5.89
C LYS A 48 -1.77 -19.90 -5.94
N LEU A 49 -1.55 -18.84 -6.72
CA LEU A 49 -2.50 -17.74 -6.80
C LEU A 49 -3.67 -18.10 -7.75
N PRO A 50 -4.86 -17.52 -7.52
CA PRO A 50 -6.03 -17.82 -8.35
C PRO A 50 -5.77 -17.56 -9.83
N LYS A 51 -6.33 -18.40 -10.70
CA LYS A 51 -6.22 -18.31 -12.18
C LYS A 51 -4.78 -18.46 -12.73
N LEU A 52 -3.78 -18.73 -11.88
CA LEU A 52 -2.40 -19.00 -12.27
C LEU A 52 -2.09 -20.49 -12.10
N SER A 53 -1.21 -20.99 -12.97
CA SER A 53 -0.60 -22.32 -12.91
C SER A 53 0.89 -22.20 -13.24
N LYS A 54 1.69 -23.20 -12.88
CA LYS A 54 3.14 -23.23 -13.17
C LYS A 54 3.46 -22.87 -14.63
N GLY A 55 2.86 -23.60 -15.58
CA GLY A 55 3.11 -23.38 -17.01
C GLY A 55 2.69 -21.98 -17.46
N SER A 56 1.53 -21.51 -17.01
CA SER A 56 1.04 -20.19 -17.40
C SER A 56 1.90 -19.03 -16.89
N VAL A 57 2.49 -19.16 -15.69
CA VAL A 57 3.39 -18.16 -15.12
C VAL A 57 4.74 -18.22 -15.82
N GLU A 58 5.26 -19.41 -16.10
CA GLU A 58 6.54 -19.56 -16.79
C GLU A 58 6.50 -18.95 -18.20
N TYR A 59 5.43 -19.22 -18.96
CA TYR A 59 5.21 -18.65 -20.28
C TYR A 59 5.05 -17.14 -20.24
N ALA A 60 4.14 -16.62 -19.39
CA ALA A 60 3.89 -15.19 -19.28
C ALA A 60 5.15 -14.40 -18.86
N VAL A 61 5.95 -14.91 -17.92
CA VAL A 61 7.20 -14.26 -17.52
C VAL A 61 8.18 -14.20 -18.70
N ALA A 62 8.34 -15.30 -19.45
CA ALA A 62 9.26 -15.34 -20.59
C ALA A 62 8.83 -14.37 -21.71
N GLU A 63 7.53 -14.32 -22.04
CA GLU A 63 7.00 -13.38 -23.04
C GLU A 63 7.16 -11.93 -22.59
N MET A 64 6.83 -11.62 -21.34
CA MET A 64 6.97 -10.27 -20.80
C MET A 64 8.43 -9.84 -20.81
N GLU A 65 9.38 -10.69 -20.38
CA GLU A 65 10.82 -10.39 -20.46
C GLU A 65 11.30 -10.23 -21.92
N ALA A 66 10.79 -11.05 -22.86
CA ALA A 66 11.10 -10.91 -24.28
C ALA A 66 10.56 -9.60 -24.88
N SER A 67 9.44 -9.09 -24.36
CA SER A 67 8.91 -7.77 -24.73
C SER A 67 9.63 -6.59 -24.06
N GLY A 68 10.64 -6.86 -23.22
CA GLY A 68 11.45 -5.86 -22.53
C GLY A 68 10.98 -5.52 -21.12
N TYR A 69 9.99 -6.23 -20.56
CA TYR A 69 9.56 -6.03 -19.18
C TYR A 69 10.60 -6.57 -18.19
N ILE A 70 10.97 -5.76 -17.20
CA ILE A 70 12.00 -6.12 -16.22
C ILE A 70 11.35 -6.46 -14.89
N PHE A 71 11.35 -7.75 -14.51
CA PHE A 71 10.92 -8.18 -13.18
C PHE A 71 11.99 -7.87 -12.13
N LYS A 72 11.56 -7.45 -10.93
CA LYS A 72 12.46 -7.27 -9.78
C LYS A 72 13.09 -8.62 -9.40
N LYS A 73 14.42 -8.62 -9.29
CA LYS A 73 15.24 -9.78 -8.88
C LYS A 73 16.15 -9.35 -7.74
N LYS A 74 16.41 -10.24 -6.78
CA LYS A 74 17.32 -10.02 -5.66
C LYS A 74 18.38 -11.13 -5.60
N PRO A 75 19.61 -10.81 -5.18
CA PRO A 75 20.64 -11.83 -4.98
C PRO A 75 20.23 -12.76 -3.83
N SER A 76 20.35 -14.06 -4.05
CA SER A 76 20.13 -15.11 -3.06
C SER A 76 21.27 -16.12 -3.20
N GLY A 77 22.32 -15.92 -2.41
CA GLY A 77 23.61 -16.60 -2.58
C GLY A 77 24.23 -16.25 -3.93
N ASN A 78 24.60 -17.26 -4.71
CA ASN A 78 25.25 -17.10 -6.02
C ASN A 78 24.26 -16.92 -7.19
N THR A 79 22.95 -16.82 -6.91
CA THR A 79 21.91 -16.76 -7.94
C THR A 79 20.99 -15.56 -7.77
N MET A 80 20.51 -15.01 -8.88
CA MET A 80 19.46 -13.99 -8.86
C MET A 80 18.10 -14.67 -8.81
N LYS A 81 17.32 -14.42 -7.75
CA LYS A 81 15.95 -14.93 -7.62
C LYS A 81 14.93 -13.83 -7.87
N TYR A 82 13.79 -14.21 -8.44
CA TYR A 82 12.65 -13.30 -8.60
C TYR A 82 12.12 -12.84 -7.25
N ALA A 83 11.89 -11.54 -7.15
CA ALA A 83 11.37 -10.83 -5.98
C ALA A 83 10.26 -9.88 -6.46
N MET A 84 9.20 -10.47 -7.04
CA MET A 84 8.17 -9.75 -7.78
C MET A 84 7.29 -8.93 -6.82
N THR A 85 7.13 -7.64 -7.11
CA THR A 85 6.22 -6.78 -6.35
C THR A 85 4.76 -7.12 -6.63
N ILE A 86 3.82 -6.63 -5.82
CA ILE A 86 2.38 -6.77 -6.12
C ILE A 86 2.03 -6.23 -7.52
N GLN A 87 2.71 -5.17 -7.98
CA GLN A 87 2.48 -4.60 -9.31
C GLN A 87 2.95 -5.55 -10.40
N ASN A 88 4.11 -6.20 -10.26
CA ASN A 88 4.57 -7.21 -11.21
C ASN A 88 3.58 -8.37 -11.34
N VAL A 89 2.93 -8.77 -10.24
CA VAL A 89 1.90 -9.82 -10.26
C VAL A 89 0.63 -9.34 -10.97
N ILE A 90 0.19 -8.10 -10.72
CA ILE A 90 -0.96 -7.47 -11.39
C ILE A 90 -0.71 -7.38 -12.91
N ASP A 91 0.49 -6.96 -13.32
CA ASP A 91 0.86 -6.83 -14.73
C ASP A 91 0.90 -8.19 -15.42
N LEU A 92 1.34 -9.24 -14.73
CA LEU A 92 1.27 -10.61 -15.22
C LEU A 92 -0.18 -11.06 -15.45
N TYR A 93 -1.11 -10.72 -14.55
CA TYR A 93 -2.54 -10.99 -14.75
C TYR A 93 -3.11 -10.24 -15.96
N PHE A 94 -2.69 -8.99 -16.14
CA PHE A 94 -3.10 -8.16 -17.28
C PHE A 94 -2.57 -8.70 -18.61
N HIS A 95 -1.29 -9.11 -18.68
CA HIS A 95 -0.70 -9.78 -19.86
C HIS A 95 -1.48 -11.04 -20.24
N ARG A 96 -1.93 -11.79 -19.22
CA ARG A 96 -2.78 -12.97 -19.38
C ARG A 96 -4.26 -12.67 -19.67
N LYS A 97 -4.62 -11.39 -19.87
CA LYS A 97 -5.97 -10.92 -20.21
C LYS A 97 -7.03 -11.30 -19.15
N VAL A 98 -6.63 -11.40 -17.88
CA VAL A 98 -7.58 -11.58 -16.78
C VAL A 98 -8.24 -10.22 -16.51
N PRO A 99 -9.59 -10.14 -16.51
CA PRO A 99 -10.29 -8.87 -16.30
C PRO A 99 -10.09 -8.36 -14.88
N LYS A 100 -9.88 -7.04 -14.76
CA LYS A 100 -9.79 -6.31 -13.50
C LYS A 100 -11.19 -6.07 -12.94
N TYR A 101 -11.28 -5.60 -11.69
CA TYR A 101 -12.55 -5.27 -11.06
C TYR A 101 -13.31 -4.18 -11.83
N ARG A 102 -12.58 -3.14 -12.26
CA ARG A 102 -13.13 -1.99 -13.00
C ARG A 102 -13.70 -2.34 -14.37
N ASP A 103 -13.30 -3.49 -14.94
CA ASP A 103 -13.81 -3.94 -16.23
C ASP A 103 -15.21 -4.53 -16.10
N ARG A 104 -15.66 -4.80 -14.86
CA ARG A 104 -16.98 -5.36 -14.53
C ARG A 104 -17.87 -4.37 -13.78
N PHE A 105 -17.28 -3.40 -13.08
CA PHE A 105 -17.98 -2.39 -12.30
C PHE A 105 -17.47 -0.99 -12.65
N ASP A 106 -18.35 -0.16 -13.20
CA ASP A 106 -18.07 1.20 -13.69
C ASP A 106 -18.12 2.27 -12.59
N LYS A 107 -18.75 1.96 -11.45
CA LYS A 107 -18.93 2.87 -10.32
C LYS A 107 -18.20 2.39 -9.07
N ALA A 108 -17.77 3.35 -8.25
CA ALA A 108 -17.21 3.07 -6.94
C ALA A 108 -18.28 2.54 -5.98
N PHE A 109 -17.91 1.55 -5.16
CA PHE A 109 -18.75 1.05 -4.06
C PHE A 109 -18.34 1.72 -2.75
N THR A 110 -19.23 2.51 -2.16
CA THR A 110 -18.96 3.27 -0.95
C THR A 110 -19.32 2.47 0.30
N ILE A 111 -18.37 2.32 1.22
CA ILE A 111 -18.55 1.63 2.50
C ILE A 111 -18.38 2.63 3.63
N PHE A 112 -19.34 2.67 4.56
CA PHE A 112 -19.25 3.48 5.78
C PHE A 112 -19.08 2.57 7.01
N VAL A 113 -17.89 2.61 7.62
CA VAL A 113 -17.57 1.84 8.82
C VAL A 113 -18.02 2.63 10.05
N CYS A 114 -19.20 2.28 10.57
CA CYS A 114 -19.82 2.99 11.68
C CYS A 114 -19.82 2.18 12.98
N ASN A 115 -19.55 2.87 14.08
CA ASN A 115 -19.78 2.40 15.45
C ASN A 115 -19.90 3.63 16.36
N LEU A 116 -21.00 3.72 17.12
CA LEU A 116 -21.25 4.84 18.04
C LEU A 116 -20.33 4.81 19.26
N LYS A 117 -19.72 3.66 19.57
CA LYS A 117 -18.78 3.53 20.68
C LYS A 117 -17.38 4.01 20.28
N GLY A 118 -16.81 4.91 21.09
CA GLY A 118 -15.38 5.24 21.04
C GLY A 118 -14.53 4.00 21.32
N GLY A 119 -13.42 3.84 20.58
CA GLY A 119 -12.57 2.64 20.68
C GLY A 119 -13.12 1.38 19.99
N GLY A 120 -14.26 1.46 19.30
CA GLY A 120 -14.86 0.33 18.57
C GLY A 120 -14.15 -0.09 17.27
N SER A 121 -12.84 0.10 17.17
CA SER A 121 -11.98 -0.31 16.03
C SER A 121 -12.33 0.28 14.66
N LYS A 122 -13.10 1.37 14.56
CA LYS A 122 -13.50 1.97 13.26
C LYS A 122 -12.30 2.28 12.35
N THR A 123 -11.34 3.02 12.89
CA THR A 123 -10.15 3.47 12.15
C THR A 123 -9.27 2.31 11.73
N VAL A 124 -8.92 1.44 12.69
CA VAL A 124 -8.06 0.28 12.43
C VAL A 124 -8.72 -0.67 11.44
N SER A 125 -10.02 -0.95 11.60
CA SER A 125 -10.76 -1.80 10.68
C SER A 125 -10.79 -1.20 9.27
N THR A 126 -11.00 0.12 9.13
CA THR A 126 -11.00 0.80 7.82
C THR A 126 -9.64 0.75 7.15
N ALA A 127 -8.56 1.04 7.89
CA ALA A 127 -7.19 0.99 7.37
C ALA A 127 -6.79 -0.44 6.99
N SER A 128 -7.00 -1.41 7.89
CA SER A 128 -6.69 -2.81 7.67
C SER A 128 -7.49 -3.40 6.51
N LEU A 129 -8.79 -3.10 6.40
CA LEU A 129 -9.61 -3.57 5.29
C LEU A 129 -9.13 -3.01 3.96
N SER A 130 -8.77 -1.73 3.92
CA SER A 130 -8.23 -1.08 2.72
C SER A 130 -6.92 -1.73 2.26
N HIS A 131 -5.96 -1.92 3.17
CA HIS A 131 -4.69 -2.59 2.87
C HIS A 131 -4.90 -4.05 2.48
N ALA A 132 -5.72 -4.78 3.24
CA ALA A 132 -6.00 -6.17 2.98
C ALA A 132 -6.61 -6.35 1.59
N PHE A 133 -7.65 -5.59 1.22
CA PHE A 133 -8.24 -5.72 -0.11
C PHE A 133 -7.24 -5.42 -1.23
N ARG A 134 -6.40 -4.38 -1.09
CA ARG A 134 -5.39 -4.06 -2.11
C ARG A 134 -4.34 -5.16 -2.29
N ALA A 135 -3.86 -5.73 -1.19
CA ALA A 135 -2.71 -6.65 -1.18
C ALA A 135 -3.07 -8.13 -1.00
N HIS A 136 -4.36 -8.47 -0.87
CA HIS A 136 -4.78 -9.84 -0.61
C HIS A 136 -4.33 -10.75 -1.77
N PRO A 137 -3.62 -11.87 -1.51
CA PRO A 137 -3.08 -12.74 -2.56
C PRO A 137 -4.15 -13.23 -3.54
N GLN A 138 -5.37 -13.45 -3.05
CA GLN A 138 -6.48 -13.92 -3.88
C GLN A 138 -7.23 -12.81 -4.62
N LEU A 139 -6.91 -11.53 -4.38
CA LEU A 139 -7.57 -10.38 -5.03
C LEU A 139 -6.61 -9.57 -5.91
N LEU A 140 -5.33 -9.95 -6.02
CA LEU A 140 -4.37 -9.19 -6.82
C LEU A 140 -4.81 -9.03 -8.28
N PHE A 141 -5.45 -10.04 -8.87
CA PHE A 141 -5.97 -9.96 -10.24
C PHE A 141 -7.09 -8.93 -10.42
N GLU A 142 -7.74 -8.50 -9.33
CA GLU A 142 -8.80 -7.51 -9.38
C GLU A 142 -8.26 -6.08 -9.54
N ASP A 143 -6.97 -5.85 -9.27
CA ASP A 143 -6.31 -4.54 -9.32
C ASP A 143 -7.18 -3.45 -8.66
N LEU A 144 -7.63 -3.75 -7.42
CA LEU A 144 -8.52 -2.89 -6.65
C LEU A 144 -7.86 -1.53 -6.40
N ARG A 145 -8.65 -0.47 -6.61
CA ARG A 145 -8.30 0.91 -6.28
C ARG A 145 -9.20 1.35 -5.15
N ILE A 146 -8.60 1.70 -4.02
CA ILE A 146 -9.32 1.96 -2.78
C ILE A 146 -8.97 3.37 -2.32
N LEU A 147 -9.98 4.15 -2.00
CA LEU A 147 -9.86 5.46 -1.39
C LEU A 147 -10.48 5.40 0.00
N ALA A 148 -9.70 5.78 1.01
CA ALA A 148 -10.16 5.94 2.38
C ALA A 148 -10.28 7.44 2.66
N ILE A 149 -11.44 7.88 3.15
CA ILE A 149 -11.71 9.29 3.45
C ILE A 149 -11.85 9.42 4.98
N ASP A 150 -11.00 10.26 5.57
CA ASP A 150 -11.01 10.53 7.00
C ASP A 150 -11.83 11.80 7.29
N PHE A 151 -12.96 11.62 7.98
CA PHE A 151 -13.79 12.72 8.48
C PHE A 151 -13.61 12.94 9.98
N ASP A 152 -12.65 12.25 10.63
CA ASP A 152 -12.33 12.46 12.04
C ASP A 152 -11.26 13.56 12.17
N PRO A 153 -11.52 14.66 12.89
CA PRO A 153 -10.52 15.70 13.14
C PRO A 153 -9.25 15.20 13.83
N GLN A 154 -9.32 14.06 14.53
CA GLN A 154 -8.13 13.42 15.12
C GLN A 154 -7.23 12.76 14.08
N ALA A 155 -7.66 12.70 12.81
CA ALA A 155 -6.91 12.25 11.64
C ALA A 155 -6.24 10.87 11.80
N SER A 156 -6.80 10.00 12.65
CA SER A 156 -6.17 8.73 12.98
C SER A 156 -6.06 7.81 11.77
N LEU A 157 -7.02 7.86 10.83
CA LEU A 157 -6.97 7.07 9.60
C LEU A 157 -5.87 7.58 8.69
N THR A 158 -5.72 8.90 8.60
CA THR A 158 -4.63 9.56 7.89
C THR A 158 -3.27 9.09 8.44
N MET A 159 -3.12 9.00 9.77
CA MET A 159 -1.88 8.51 10.39
C MET A 159 -1.56 7.04 10.03
N PHE A 160 -2.57 6.19 9.86
CA PHE A 160 -2.38 4.78 9.50
C PHE A 160 -2.05 4.56 8.03
N LEU A 161 -2.52 5.44 7.14
CA LEU A 161 -2.41 5.27 5.69
C LEU A 161 -1.33 6.15 5.06
N SER A 162 -0.92 7.23 5.74
CA SER A 162 0.14 8.09 5.23
C SER A 162 1.49 7.42 5.39
N HIS A 163 2.15 7.23 4.24
CA HIS A 163 3.53 6.77 4.15
C HIS A 163 4.52 7.92 3.83
N GLU A 164 4.03 9.18 3.86
CA GLU A 164 4.88 10.38 3.85
C GLU A 164 5.62 10.61 5.18
#